data_AF-A0A9W4H5B8-F1
#
_entry.id   AF-A0A9W4H5B8-F1
#
_cell.length_a   1.000
_cell.length_b   1.000
_cell.length_c   1.000
_cell.angle_alpha   90.00
_cell.angle_beta   90.00
_cell.angle_gamma   90.00
#
_symmetry.space_group_name_H-M   'P 1'
#
loop_
_entity.id
_entity.type
_entity.pdbx_description
1 polymer ?
#
loop_
_entity_poly.entity_id
_entity_poly.type
_entity_poly.pdbx_seq_one_letter_code
_entity_poly.pdbx_strand_id
1 'polypeptide(L)'
;MAGHEGPAGTAQAATAARQGSTWRRGDLEAPPFPEVPQAAAADPAVQRETLARLRAWAEQDAEAAIDWYLRDKRLKRVGSRLLQGFAIAFAVAGTAVPLGTAAYGGSGQGWGYVLLAVAAGCKAFDHFFGVSAAWMRDITVAHALRTELNAVRLEWAADVLRAGPRTDPPGLLLEPADVERQLALVHRLAAAVRSHVDGETAEWQAEFSSSTRQLQGQGGLPAAER
;
A
#
# COMPACT_ATOMS: atom_id res chain seq x y z
N MET A 1 19.70 16.67 -65.59
CA MET A 1 20.01 15.43 -64.87
C MET A 1 19.28 15.47 -63.54
N ALA A 2 18.29 14.59 -63.36
CA ALA A 2 17.63 14.31 -62.08
C ALA A 2 18.69 13.80 -61.07
N GLY A 3 18.66 14.07 -59.77
CA GLY A 3 17.55 14.36 -58.88
C GLY A 3 17.20 13.09 -58.08
N HIS A 4 18.03 12.71 -57.09
CA HIS A 4 17.69 11.74 -56.03
C HIS A 4 18.71 11.80 -54.86
N GLU A 5 18.46 12.66 -53.88
CA GLU A 5 18.95 12.45 -52.50
C GLU A 5 17.73 12.15 -51.64
N GLY A 6 17.66 10.92 -51.12
CA GLY A 6 16.53 10.43 -50.33
C GLY A 6 16.55 10.96 -48.89
N PRO A 7 15.38 11.14 -48.25
CA PRO A 7 15.31 11.57 -46.86
C PRO A 7 15.52 10.39 -45.92
N ALA A 8 16.77 10.12 -45.54
CA ALA A 8 17.12 9.15 -44.49
C ALA A 8 17.25 9.82 -43.10
N GLY A 9 16.30 10.69 -42.73
CA GLY A 9 16.42 11.52 -41.53
C GLY A 9 15.22 11.55 -40.58
N THR A 10 14.09 10.95 -40.91
CA THR A 10 12.84 11.15 -40.14
C THR A 10 12.27 9.91 -39.46
N ALA A 11 12.89 8.74 -39.62
CA ALA A 11 12.37 7.49 -39.05
C ALA A 11 12.85 7.19 -37.60
N GLN A 12 13.81 7.96 -37.06
CA GLN A 12 14.41 7.68 -35.74
C GLN A 12 13.84 8.53 -34.59
N ALA A 13 12.98 9.50 -34.89
CA ALA A 13 12.34 10.38 -33.90
C ALA A 13 10.95 9.88 -33.42
N ALA A 14 10.48 8.74 -33.91
CA ALA A 14 9.13 8.23 -33.63
C ALA A 14 9.06 7.02 -32.67
N THR A 15 10.18 6.62 -32.06
CA THR A 15 10.22 5.50 -31.10
C THR A 15 10.27 5.90 -29.62
N ALA A 16 10.29 7.19 -29.29
CA ALA A 16 10.39 7.66 -27.90
C ALA A 16 9.04 7.84 -27.17
N ALA A 17 7.90 7.56 -27.82
CA ALA A 17 6.58 7.78 -27.25
C ALA A 17 5.79 6.48 -27.15
N ARG A 18 6.05 5.69 -26.09
CA ARG A 18 5.12 4.73 -25.46
C ARG A 18 5.82 3.89 -24.39
N GLN A 19 6.31 4.54 -23.34
CA GLN A 19 6.47 3.87 -22.05
C GLN A 19 5.37 4.36 -21.13
N GLY A 20 4.13 3.99 -21.45
CA GLY A 20 3.06 4.02 -20.47
C GLY A 20 3.35 2.88 -19.50
N SER A 21 3.78 3.20 -18.28
CA SER A 21 3.79 2.22 -17.20
C SER A 21 2.35 1.77 -16.97
N THR A 22 2.00 0.64 -17.58
CA THR A 22 0.77 -0.05 -17.24
C THR A 22 1.00 -0.68 -15.88
N TRP A 23 0.73 0.09 -14.83
CA TRP A 23 0.67 -0.39 -13.46
C TRP A 23 -0.21 -1.64 -13.41
N ARG A 24 0.42 -2.81 -13.33
CA ARG A 24 -0.29 -4.09 -13.24
C ARG A 24 -0.86 -4.19 -11.84
N ARG A 25 -2.15 -3.87 -11.78
CA ARG A 25 -3.17 -4.19 -10.78
C ARG A 25 -2.79 -5.41 -9.89
N GLY A 26 -1.98 -5.23 -8.83
CA GLY A 26 -1.76 -6.28 -7.83
C GLY A 26 -0.53 -6.10 -6.93
N ASP A 27 0.62 -5.71 -7.49
CA ASP A 27 1.89 -5.74 -6.75
C ASP A 27 2.45 -4.33 -6.52
N LEU A 28 2.95 -4.08 -5.31
CA LEU A 28 3.72 -2.88 -4.95
C LEU A 28 5.10 -2.96 -5.61
N GLU A 29 5.16 -2.83 -6.92
CA GLU A 29 6.41 -2.63 -7.63
C GLU A 29 6.73 -1.14 -7.62
N ALA A 30 7.89 -0.78 -7.07
CA ALA A 30 8.38 0.60 -7.16
C ALA A 30 8.50 0.98 -8.64
N PRO A 31 8.11 2.21 -9.03
CA PRO A 31 8.33 2.68 -10.38
C PRO A 31 9.82 2.56 -10.74
N PRO A 32 10.17 2.26 -11.99
CA PRO A 32 11.56 2.18 -12.40
C PRO A 32 12.26 3.51 -12.09
N PHE A 33 13.45 3.44 -11.51
CA PHE A 33 14.21 4.63 -11.13
C PHE A 33 14.51 5.47 -12.38
N PRO A 34 14.25 6.79 -12.35
CA PRO A 34 14.41 7.64 -13.51
C PRO A 34 15.89 7.79 -13.89
N GLU A 35 16.18 7.80 -15.19
CA GLU A 35 17.53 8.05 -15.69
C GLU A 35 18.01 9.46 -15.32
N VAL A 36 19.25 9.53 -14.83
CA VAL A 36 19.96 10.78 -14.50
C VAL A 36 20.95 11.07 -15.63
N PRO A 37 20.65 12.02 -16.54
CA PRO A 37 21.55 12.35 -17.62
C PRO A 37 22.83 13.00 -17.08
N GLN A 38 24.01 12.65 -17.60
CA GLN A 38 25.26 13.32 -17.24
C GLN A 38 25.21 14.84 -17.49
N ALA A 39 24.42 15.27 -18.49
CA ALA A 39 24.19 16.69 -18.78
C ALA A 39 23.59 17.46 -17.60
N ALA A 40 22.92 16.80 -16.64
CA ALA A 40 22.39 17.43 -15.43
C ALA A 40 23.48 18.05 -14.54
N ALA A 41 24.74 17.66 -14.69
CA ALA A 41 25.86 18.25 -13.94
C ALA A 41 26.36 19.58 -14.53
N ALA A 42 26.04 19.87 -15.81
CA ALA A 42 26.57 21.03 -16.53
C ALA A 42 25.47 21.98 -17.02
N ASP A 43 24.27 21.46 -17.32
CA ASP A 43 23.13 22.22 -17.80
C ASP A 43 22.12 22.46 -16.67
N PRO A 44 21.88 23.71 -16.26
CA PRO A 44 20.91 24.06 -15.22
C PRO A 44 19.46 23.70 -15.53
N ALA A 45 19.05 23.72 -16.79
CA ALA A 45 17.70 23.32 -17.17
C ALA A 45 17.53 21.80 -16.97
N VAL A 46 18.50 21.02 -17.46
CA VAL A 46 18.53 19.56 -17.31
C VAL A 46 18.65 19.15 -15.84
N GLN A 47 19.43 19.88 -15.04
CA GLN A 47 19.54 19.64 -13.59
C GLN A 47 18.18 19.73 -12.90
N ARG A 48 17.44 20.82 -13.15
CA ARG A 48 16.12 21.05 -12.53
C ARG A 48 15.09 20.07 -13.01
N GLU A 49 15.08 19.76 -14.31
CA GLU A 49 14.19 18.75 -14.87
C GLU A 49 14.45 17.38 -14.24
N THR A 50 15.72 17.02 -14.05
CA THR A 50 16.10 15.74 -13.43
C THR A 50 15.66 15.68 -11.98
N LEU A 51 15.84 16.75 -11.20
CA LEU A 51 15.36 16.85 -9.82
C LEU A 51 13.83 16.79 -9.75
N ALA A 52 13.13 17.45 -10.67
CA ALA A 52 11.67 17.36 -10.77
C ALA A 52 11.19 15.94 -11.12
N ARG A 53 11.89 15.24 -12.02
CA ARG A 53 11.60 13.83 -12.35
C ARG A 53 11.83 12.90 -11.16
N LEU A 54 12.91 13.10 -10.40
CA LEU A 54 13.19 12.35 -9.17
C LEU A 54 12.11 12.56 -8.11
N ARG A 55 11.67 13.81 -7.92
CA ARG A 55 10.53 14.13 -7.05
C ARG A 55 9.26 13.43 -7.53
N ALA A 56 8.91 13.56 -8.80
CA ALA A 56 7.70 12.96 -9.37
C ALA A 56 7.71 11.43 -9.21
N TRP A 57 8.86 10.78 -9.40
CA TRP A 57 9.03 9.35 -9.15
C TRP A 57 8.72 8.98 -7.68
N ALA A 58 9.28 9.71 -6.71
CA ALA A 58 9.02 9.44 -5.29
C ALA A 58 7.57 9.74 -4.88
N GLU A 59 6.96 10.79 -5.44
CA GLU A 59 5.54 11.09 -5.21
C GLU A 59 4.63 9.99 -5.79
N GLN A 60 4.92 9.49 -6.99
CA GLN A 60 4.18 8.39 -7.60
C GLN A 60 4.28 7.10 -6.79
N ASP A 61 5.48 6.77 -6.28
CA ASP A 61 5.69 5.61 -5.40
C ASP A 61 4.85 5.73 -4.12
N ALA A 62 4.89 6.89 -3.47
CA ALA A 62 4.10 7.15 -2.27
C ALA A 62 2.58 7.11 -2.53
N GLU A 63 2.11 7.72 -3.62
CA GLU A 63 0.70 7.71 -4.01
C GLU A 63 0.21 6.30 -4.35
N ALA A 64 1.03 5.52 -5.07
CA ALA A 64 0.74 4.13 -5.37
C ALA A 64 0.64 3.28 -4.09
N ALA A 65 1.55 3.48 -3.13
CA ALA A 65 1.50 2.83 -1.83
C ALA A 65 0.22 3.20 -1.06
N ILE A 66 -0.09 4.50 -0.94
CA ILE A 66 -1.32 5.00 -0.30
C ILE A 66 -2.56 4.34 -0.91
N ASP A 67 -2.63 4.35 -2.24
CA ASP A 67 -3.75 3.80 -2.99
C ASP A 67 -3.87 2.28 -2.80
N TRP A 68 -2.75 1.57 -2.71
CA TRP A 68 -2.73 0.14 -2.43
C TRP A 68 -3.23 -0.15 -1.01
N TYR A 69 -2.76 0.58 0.00
CA TYR A 69 -3.23 0.46 1.39
C TYR A 69 -4.73 0.73 1.52
N LEU A 70 -5.29 1.62 0.71
CA LEU A 70 -6.71 1.94 0.71
C LEU A 70 -7.57 0.96 -0.12
N ARG A 71 -7.05 0.43 -1.24
CA ARG A 71 -7.83 -0.39 -2.19
C ARG A 71 -7.68 -1.90 -2.01
N ASP A 72 -6.47 -2.41 -1.77
CA ASP A 72 -6.14 -3.78 -2.13
C ASP A 72 -6.62 -4.84 -1.11
N LYS A 73 -6.50 -4.58 0.19
CA LYS A 73 -6.81 -5.63 1.20
C LYS A 73 -8.28 -5.66 1.62
N ARG A 74 -9.03 -4.57 1.42
CA ARG A 74 -10.37 -4.40 1.98
C ARG A 74 -11.45 -5.16 1.21
N LEU A 75 -11.64 -4.90 -0.07
CA LEU A 75 -12.86 -5.34 -0.75
C LEU A 75 -12.90 -6.85 -1.03
N LYS A 76 -11.76 -7.45 -1.40
CA LYS A 76 -11.69 -8.87 -1.77
C LYS A 76 -11.75 -9.79 -0.55
N ARG A 77 -11.03 -9.45 0.54
CA ARG A 77 -11.01 -10.27 1.76
C ARG A 77 -12.22 -10.01 2.65
N VAL A 78 -12.68 -8.76 2.77
CA VAL A 78 -13.88 -8.43 3.57
C VAL A 78 -15.14 -8.92 2.85
N GLY A 79 -15.24 -8.79 1.53
CA GLY A 79 -16.39 -9.30 0.78
C GLY A 79 -16.58 -10.82 0.93
N SER A 80 -15.50 -11.60 0.76
CA SER A 80 -15.56 -13.06 0.92
C SER A 80 -15.86 -13.49 2.36
N ARG A 81 -15.35 -12.76 3.36
CA ARG A 81 -15.48 -13.12 4.78
C ARG A 81 -16.79 -12.63 5.39
N LEU A 82 -17.32 -11.48 4.95
CA LEU A 82 -18.67 -11.03 5.29
C LEU A 82 -19.71 -12.00 4.76
N LEU A 83 -19.57 -12.48 3.52
CA LEU A 83 -20.49 -13.44 2.96
C LEU A 83 -20.52 -14.75 3.76
N GLN A 84 -19.35 -15.23 4.20
CA GLN A 84 -19.25 -16.43 5.03
C GLN A 84 -19.80 -16.22 6.44
N GLY A 85 -19.59 -15.02 6.99
CA GLY A 85 -20.18 -14.58 8.24
C GLY A 85 -21.72 -14.48 8.20
N PHE A 86 -22.27 -13.88 7.13
CA PHE A 86 -23.72 -13.84 6.90
C PHE A 86 -24.29 -15.24 6.69
N ALA A 87 -23.60 -16.13 5.96
CA ALA A 87 -24.03 -17.51 5.79
C ALA A 87 -24.15 -18.24 7.14
N ILE A 88 -23.20 -18.05 8.04
CA ILE A 88 -23.24 -18.62 9.39
C ILE A 88 -24.34 -17.96 10.23
N ALA A 89 -24.47 -16.64 10.20
CA ALA A 89 -25.52 -15.93 10.93
C ALA A 89 -26.93 -16.38 10.48
N PHE A 90 -27.15 -16.56 9.17
CA PHE A 90 -28.40 -17.10 8.65
C PHE A 90 -28.59 -18.58 8.99
N ALA A 91 -27.53 -19.39 9.03
CA ALA A 91 -27.62 -20.77 9.51
C ALA A 91 -28.01 -20.84 10.99
N VAL A 92 -27.44 -19.97 11.83
CA VAL A 92 -27.76 -19.88 13.26
C VAL A 92 -29.17 -19.33 13.48
N ALA A 93 -29.57 -18.27 12.78
CA ALA A 93 -30.93 -17.74 12.85
C ALA A 93 -31.96 -18.76 12.34
N GLY A 94 -31.65 -19.45 11.24
CA GLY A 94 -32.48 -20.49 10.63
C GLY A 94 -32.64 -21.73 11.52
N THR A 95 -31.70 -22.01 12.42
CA THR A 95 -31.79 -23.09 13.41
C THR A 95 -32.43 -22.63 14.72
N ALA A 96 -32.20 -21.39 15.15
CA ALA A 96 -32.77 -20.83 16.37
C ALA A 96 -34.28 -20.59 16.28
N VAL A 97 -34.80 -20.16 15.12
CA VAL A 97 -36.23 -19.84 14.93
C VAL A 97 -37.16 -21.07 15.11
N PRO A 98 -36.90 -22.25 14.50
CA PRO A 98 -37.70 -23.46 14.75
C PRO A 98 -37.58 -23.98 16.19
N LEU A 99 -36.40 -23.86 16.80
CA LEU A 99 -36.14 -24.36 18.15
C LEU A 99 -36.79 -23.49 19.23
N GLY A 100 -36.89 -22.18 19.01
CA GLY A 100 -37.69 -21.29 19.84
C GLY A 100 -39.17 -21.68 19.85
N THR A 101 -39.72 -22.08 18.69
CA THR A 101 -41.11 -22.56 18.61
C THR A 101 -41.32 -23.92 19.28
N ALA A 102 -40.31 -24.80 19.29
CA ALA A 102 -40.36 -26.09 19.99
C ALA A 102 -40.15 -25.95 21.53
N ALA A 103 -39.43 -24.92 21.97
CA ALA A 103 -39.09 -24.69 23.38
C ALA A 103 -40.23 -24.09 24.23
N TYR A 104 -41.29 -23.56 23.59
CA TYR A 104 -42.49 -23.08 24.31
C TYR A 104 -43.27 -24.20 25.04
N GLY A 105 -42.80 -25.46 25.01
CA GLY A 105 -43.47 -26.61 25.63
C GLY A 105 -42.63 -27.54 26.53
N GLY A 106 -41.38 -27.26 26.91
CA GLY A 106 -40.65 -28.22 27.75
C GLY A 106 -39.30 -27.79 28.33
N SER A 107 -39.06 -28.20 29.58
CA SER A 107 -37.95 -27.94 30.50
C SER A 107 -36.56 -27.73 29.88
N GLY A 108 -36.02 -26.51 29.99
CA GLY A 108 -34.59 -26.14 30.14
C GLY A 108 -33.56 -26.49 29.06
N GLN A 109 -33.70 -27.63 28.37
CA GLN A 109 -32.71 -28.25 27.50
C GLN A 109 -32.43 -27.44 26.22
N GLY A 110 -33.39 -26.62 25.76
CA GLY A 110 -33.24 -25.77 24.57
C GLY A 110 -32.29 -24.58 24.75
N TRP A 111 -32.09 -24.11 25.99
CA TRP A 111 -31.27 -22.93 26.27
C TRP A 111 -29.77 -23.15 26.04
N GLY A 112 -29.28 -24.39 26.16
CA GLY A 112 -27.89 -24.73 25.83
C GLY A 112 -27.54 -24.44 24.37
N TYR A 113 -28.45 -24.73 23.45
CA TYR A 113 -28.27 -24.44 22.02
C TYR A 113 -28.31 -22.95 21.72
N VAL A 114 -29.15 -22.18 22.43
CA VAL A 114 -29.18 -20.72 22.33
C VAL A 114 -27.86 -20.12 22.82
N LEU A 115 -27.34 -20.59 23.97
CA LEU A 115 -26.06 -20.12 24.49
C LEU A 115 -24.89 -20.49 23.57
N LEU A 116 -24.90 -21.68 22.95
CA LEU A 116 -23.92 -22.07 21.93
C LEU A 116 -24.01 -21.21 20.68
N ALA A 117 -25.22 -20.90 20.22
CA ALA A 117 -25.46 -19.99 19.10
C ALA A 117 -24.95 -18.57 19.39
N VAL A 118 -25.19 -18.06 20.60
CA VAL A 118 -24.68 -16.76 21.06
C VAL A 118 -23.15 -16.78 21.15
N ALA A 119 -22.54 -17.82 21.73
CA ALA A 119 -21.09 -17.96 21.81
C ALA A 119 -20.43 -18.03 20.42
N ALA A 120 -21.04 -18.75 19.47
CA ALA A 120 -20.61 -18.77 18.08
C ALA A 120 -20.73 -17.39 17.41
N GLY A 121 -21.82 -16.66 17.69
CA GLY A 121 -22.04 -15.28 17.27
C GLY A 121 -20.97 -14.32 17.81
N CYS A 122 -20.64 -14.42 19.10
CA CYS A 122 -19.58 -13.61 19.72
C CYS A 122 -18.21 -13.91 19.12
N LYS A 123 -17.86 -15.18 18.91
CA LYS A 123 -16.59 -15.56 18.25
C LYS A 123 -16.50 -15.04 16.82
N ALA A 124 -17.60 -15.05 16.09
CA ALA A 124 -17.68 -14.45 14.76
C ALA A 124 -17.52 -12.92 14.84
N PHE A 125 -18.19 -12.28 15.80
CA PHE A 125 -18.05 -10.85 16.10
C PHE A 125 -16.57 -10.48 16.31
N ASP A 126 -15.85 -11.16 17.20
CA ASP A 126 -14.42 -10.91 17.43
C ASP A 126 -13.57 -11.08 16.16
N HIS A 127 -13.90 -12.05 15.30
CA HIS A 127 -13.24 -12.20 14.00
C HIS A 127 -13.50 -10.99 13.08
N PHE A 128 -14.72 -10.44 13.05
CA PHE A 128 -15.02 -9.21 12.30
C PHE A 128 -14.33 -7.98 12.89
N PHE A 129 -14.20 -7.87 14.21
CA PHE A 129 -13.49 -6.77 14.86
C PHE A 129 -11.98 -6.87 14.66
N GLY A 130 -11.40 -8.07 14.61
CA GLY A 130 -10.01 -8.28 14.19
C GLY A 130 -9.75 -7.85 12.74
N VAL A 131 -10.70 -8.08 11.84
CA VAL A 131 -10.67 -7.56 10.46
C VAL A 131 -10.79 -6.04 10.43
N SER A 132 -11.60 -5.47 11.31
CA SER A 132 -11.74 -4.02 11.49
C SER A 132 -10.44 -3.40 12.02
N ALA A 133 -9.74 -4.06 12.94
CA ALA A 133 -8.46 -3.63 13.47
C ALA A 133 -7.35 -3.63 12.40
N ALA A 134 -7.28 -4.70 11.60
CA ALA A 134 -6.35 -4.76 10.46
C ALA A 134 -6.62 -3.62 9.45
N TRP A 135 -7.88 -3.33 9.15
CA TRP A 135 -8.23 -2.20 8.30
C TRP A 135 -7.84 -0.84 8.91
N MET A 136 -8.12 -0.63 10.20
CA MET A 136 -7.74 0.61 10.87
C MET A 136 -6.22 0.81 10.85
N ARG A 137 -5.44 -0.27 10.95
CA ARG A 137 -3.98 -0.23 10.77
C ARG A 137 -3.61 0.18 9.34
N ASP A 138 -4.22 -0.41 8.32
CA ASP A 138 -3.96 -0.06 6.91
C ASP A 138 -4.29 1.43 6.63
N ILE A 139 -5.41 1.95 7.17
CA ILE A 139 -5.75 3.38 7.09
C ILE A 139 -4.70 4.25 7.78
N THR A 140 -4.23 3.82 8.95
CA THR A 140 -3.24 4.59 9.72
C THR A 140 -1.94 4.75 8.92
N VAL A 141 -1.49 3.68 8.26
CA VAL A 141 -0.33 3.73 7.36
C VAL A 141 -0.59 4.66 6.16
N ALA A 142 -1.76 4.56 5.52
CA ALA A 142 -2.13 5.46 4.42
C ALA A 142 -2.14 6.94 4.84
N HIS A 143 -2.62 7.26 6.04
CA HIS A 143 -2.59 8.63 6.57
C HIS A 143 -1.19 9.10 6.92
N ALA A 144 -0.35 8.23 7.48
CA ALA A 144 1.06 8.55 7.75
C ALA A 144 1.79 8.91 6.45
N LEU A 145 1.66 8.07 5.41
CA LEU A 145 2.23 8.33 4.09
C LEU A 145 1.68 9.62 3.43
N ARG A 146 0.37 9.87 3.53
CA ARG A 146 -0.22 11.14 3.04
C ARG A 146 0.34 12.36 3.74
N THR A 147 0.55 12.26 5.05
CA THR A 147 1.10 13.36 5.86
C THR A 147 2.53 13.65 5.42
N GLU A 148 3.34 12.61 5.26
CA GLU A 148 4.73 12.73 4.80
C GLU A 148 4.83 13.29 3.37
N LEU A 149 4.01 12.78 2.45
CA LEU A 149 3.92 13.27 1.07
C LEU A 149 3.58 14.76 1.03
N ASN A 150 2.59 15.19 1.82
CA ASN A 150 2.21 16.60 1.88
C ASN A 150 3.30 17.47 2.51
N ALA A 151 4.00 16.97 3.55
CA ALA A 151 5.13 17.68 4.14
C ALA A 151 6.25 17.91 3.12
N VAL A 152 6.64 16.87 2.37
CA VAL A 152 7.66 16.98 1.31
C VAL A 152 7.24 17.95 0.21
N ARG A 153 5.97 17.91 -0.22
CA ARG A 153 5.42 18.86 -1.21
C ARG A 153 5.49 20.31 -0.74
N LEU A 154 5.14 20.55 0.51
CA LEU A 154 5.18 21.88 1.12
C LEU A 154 6.62 22.39 1.30
N GLU A 155 7.53 21.54 1.77
CA GLU A 155 8.95 21.87 1.91
C GLU A 155 9.59 22.19 0.56
N TRP A 156 9.30 21.37 -0.46
CA TRP A 156 9.75 21.65 -1.83
C TRP A 156 9.21 22.98 -2.36
N ALA A 157 7.92 23.25 -2.16
CA ALA A 157 7.31 24.52 -2.55
C ALA A 157 7.96 25.69 -1.82
N ALA A 158 8.27 25.54 -0.53
CA ALA A 158 8.98 26.55 0.24
C ALA A 158 10.39 26.80 -0.31
N ASP A 159 11.13 25.76 -0.70
CA ASP A 159 12.46 25.92 -1.32
C ASP A 159 12.38 26.66 -2.66
N VAL A 160 11.39 26.33 -3.51
CA VAL A 160 11.15 27.06 -4.76
C VAL A 160 10.81 28.54 -4.51
N LEU A 161 10.02 28.82 -3.48
CA LEU A 161 9.66 30.20 -3.12
C LEU A 161 10.84 30.97 -2.50
N ARG A 162 11.68 30.32 -1.68
CA ARG A 162 12.89 30.92 -1.08
C ARG A 162 13.92 31.31 -2.13
N ALA A 163 14.04 30.53 -3.21
CA ALA A 163 14.89 30.89 -4.33
C ALA A 163 14.48 32.23 -4.98
N GLY A 164 13.24 32.67 -4.77
CA GLY A 164 12.71 33.96 -5.22
C GLY A 164 12.66 34.11 -6.75
N PRO A 165 12.25 35.28 -7.25
CA PRO A 165 12.53 35.67 -8.62
C PRO A 165 14.05 35.77 -8.78
N ARG A 166 14.64 34.97 -9.67
CA ARG A 166 16.10 34.97 -9.88
C ARG A 166 16.61 36.38 -10.16
N THR A 167 17.38 36.93 -9.23
CA THR A 167 18.25 38.10 -9.45
C THR A 167 19.56 37.71 -10.13
N ASP A 168 19.96 36.44 -10.06
CA ASP A 168 21.10 35.89 -10.79
C ASP A 168 20.77 35.66 -12.27
N PRO A 169 21.75 35.76 -13.18
CA PRO A 169 21.51 35.57 -14.61
C PRO A 169 20.82 34.22 -14.88
N PRO A 170 19.80 34.19 -15.76
CA PRO A 170 19.07 32.98 -16.07
C PRO A 170 20.02 31.94 -16.66
N GLY A 171 20.32 30.88 -15.90
CA GLY A 171 21.19 29.79 -16.38
C GLY A 171 22.34 29.39 -15.47
N LEU A 172 22.32 29.69 -14.18
CA LEU A 172 23.23 29.05 -13.21
C LEU A 172 22.64 27.75 -12.65
N LEU A 173 23.54 26.77 -12.45
CA LEU A 173 23.29 25.55 -11.69
C LEU A 173 22.80 25.91 -10.28
N LEU A 174 22.04 25.00 -9.66
CA LEU A 174 21.75 25.15 -8.24
C LEU A 174 23.02 25.01 -7.41
N GLU A 175 23.08 25.74 -6.31
CA GLU A 175 24.12 25.56 -5.31
C GLU A 175 24.10 24.11 -4.81
N PRO A 176 25.27 23.50 -4.53
CA PRO A 176 25.35 22.11 -4.09
C PRO A 176 24.46 21.80 -2.88
N ALA A 177 24.39 22.74 -1.92
CA ALA A 177 23.56 22.60 -0.73
C ALA A 177 22.05 22.53 -1.03
N ASP A 178 21.57 23.21 -2.07
CA ASP A 178 20.16 23.17 -2.46
C ASP A 178 19.83 21.84 -3.16
N VAL A 179 20.75 21.34 -3.99
CA VAL A 179 20.64 20.02 -4.62
C VAL A 179 20.59 18.93 -3.55
N GLU A 180 21.50 18.97 -2.58
CA GLU A 180 21.52 18.02 -1.46
C GLU A 180 20.24 18.05 -0.64
N ARG A 181 19.72 19.25 -0.33
CA ARG A 181 18.44 19.42 0.37
C ARG A 181 17.28 18.80 -0.40
N GLN A 182 17.19 19.06 -1.70
CA GLN A 182 16.15 18.50 -2.56
C GLN A 182 16.24 16.98 -2.67
N LEU A 183 17.44 16.42 -2.82
CA LEU A 183 17.65 14.98 -2.82
C LEU A 183 17.31 14.34 -1.47
N ALA A 184 17.57 15.03 -0.36
CA ALA A 184 17.18 14.56 0.97
C ALA A 184 15.65 14.46 1.11
N LEU A 185 14.88 15.40 0.55
CA LEU A 185 13.41 15.31 0.51
C LEU A 185 12.92 14.09 -0.27
N VAL A 186 13.49 13.85 -1.46
CA VAL A 186 13.17 12.69 -2.30
C VAL A 186 13.51 11.39 -1.56
N HIS A 187 14.69 11.33 -0.95
CA HIS A 187 15.14 10.17 -0.18
C HIS A 187 14.22 9.91 1.01
N ARG A 188 13.85 10.94 1.77
CA ARG A 188 12.98 10.85 2.94
C ARG A 188 11.62 10.25 2.60
N LEU A 189 10.98 10.75 1.54
CA LEU A 189 9.69 10.24 1.09
C LEU A 189 9.78 8.77 0.68
N ALA A 190 10.77 8.45 -0.15
CA ALA A 190 10.94 7.10 -0.65
C ALA A 190 11.31 6.14 0.51
N ALA A 191 12.09 6.59 1.50
CA ALA A 191 12.45 5.79 2.66
C ALA A 191 11.24 5.53 3.58
N ALA A 192 10.34 6.50 3.71
CA ALA A 192 9.09 6.32 4.45
C ALA A 192 8.20 5.24 3.81
N VAL A 193 8.12 5.19 2.47
CA VAL A 193 7.40 4.10 1.78
C VAL A 193 8.03 2.74 2.10
N ARG A 194 9.36 2.62 1.94
CA ARG A 194 10.07 1.36 2.23
C ARG A 194 9.94 0.90 3.68
N SER A 195 10.05 1.82 4.65
CA SER A 195 9.97 1.44 6.07
C SER A 195 8.61 0.86 6.45
N HIS A 196 7.52 1.34 5.84
CA HIS A 196 6.19 0.76 6.04
C HIS A 196 6.06 -0.63 5.41
N VAL A 197 6.63 -0.85 4.22
CA VAL A 197 6.62 -2.16 3.54
C VAL A 197 7.49 -3.18 4.28
N ASP A 198 8.68 -2.79 4.73
CA ASP A 198 9.58 -3.64 5.51
C ASP A 198 8.97 -3.99 6.87
N GLY A 199 8.29 -3.03 7.50
CA GLY A 199 7.53 -3.24 8.73
C GLY A 199 6.42 -4.29 8.57
N GLU A 200 5.64 -4.23 7.47
CA GLU A 200 4.65 -5.28 7.18
C GLU A 200 5.31 -6.65 7.02
N THR A 201 6.43 -6.71 6.32
CA THR A 201 7.15 -7.95 6.05
C THR A 201 7.67 -8.59 7.34
N ALA A 202 8.24 -7.80 8.24
CA ALA A 202 8.69 -8.27 9.54
C ALA A 202 7.53 -8.78 10.42
N GLU A 203 6.40 -8.08 10.40
CA GLU A 203 5.21 -8.51 11.14
C GLU A 203 4.65 -9.83 10.60
N TRP A 204 4.57 -9.99 9.27
CA TRP A 204 4.12 -11.24 8.65
C TRP A 204 5.06 -12.41 8.99
N GLN A 205 6.37 -12.18 8.99
CA GLN A 205 7.35 -13.19 9.39
C GLN A 205 7.17 -13.61 10.86
N ALA A 206 6.88 -12.65 11.75
CA ALA A 206 6.64 -12.91 13.16
C ALA A 206 5.35 -13.72 13.38
N GLU A 207 4.24 -13.34 12.71
CA GLU A 207 2.96 -14.05 12.76
C GLU A 207 3.05 -15.47 12.18
N PHE A 208 3.80 -15.64 11.10
CA PHE A 208 4.04 -16.96 10.52
C PHE A 208 4.87 -17.84 11.46
N SER A 209 5.91 -17.28 12.07
CA SER A 209 6.78 -17.98 13.02
C SER A 209 6.05 -18.38 14.31
N SER A 210 5.08 -17.57 14.77
CA SER A 210 4.27 -17.90 15.94
C SER A 210 3.25 -19.00 15.63
N SER A 211 2.58 -18.91 14.48
CA SER A 211 1.60 -19.90 14.02
C SER A 211 2.22 -21.28 13.80
N THR A 212 3.41 -21.34 13.21
CA THR A 212 4.16 -22.60 13.03
C THR A 212 4.57 -23.23 14.36
N ARG A 213 5.02 -22.44 15.34
CA ARG A 213 5.32 -22.91 16.71
C ARG A 213 4.07 -23.44 17.42
N GLN A 214 2.92 -22.78 17.26
CA GLN A 214 1.67 -23.21 17.87
C GLN A 214 1.21 -24.57 17.31
N LEU A 215 1.35 -24.79 16.00
CA LEU A 215 1.05 -26.07 15.37
C LEU A 215 1.99 -27.20 15.83
N GLN A 216 3.28 -26.90 16.03
CA GLN A 216 4.24 -27.87 16.57
C GLN A 216 3.96 -28.23 18.04
N GLY A 217 3.54 -27.25 18.85
CA GLY A 217 3.14 -27.48 20.25
C GLY A 217 1.84 -28.29 20.41
N GLN A 218 0.91 -28.19 19.45
CA GLN A 218 -0.33 -28.97 19.43
C GLN A 218 -0.14 -30.41 18.91
N GLY A 219 0.97 -30.70 18.23
CA GLY A 219 1.33 -32.04 17.74
C GLY A 219 1.89 -33.00 18.80
N GLY A 220 2.12 -32.53 20.03
CA GLY A 220 2.48 -33.38 21.17
C GLY A 220 1.25 -34.06 21.77
N LEU A 221 0.81 -35.17 21.21
CA LEU A 221 -0.22 -36.01 21.84
C LEU A 221 0.27 -36.48 23.23
N PRO A 222 -0.58 -36.48 24.27
CA PRO A 222 -0.21 -37.07 25.56
C PRO A 222 0.12 -38.54 25.33
N ALA A 223 1.31 -38.95 25.75
CA ALA A 223 1.69 -40.35 25.77
C ALA A 223 0.62 -41.10 26.55
N ALA A 224 -0.13 -41.97 25.87
CA ALA A 224 -1.06 -42.89 26.50
C ALA A 224 -0.23 -43.82 27.39
N GLU A 225 -0.19 -43.52 28.68
CA GLU A 225 0.29 -44.47 29.69
C GLU A 225 -0.65 -45.68 29.67
N ARG A 226 -0.05 -46.82 29.34
CA ARG A 226 -0.63 -48.17 29.33
C ARG A 226 -0.52 -48.79 30.71
#